data_AF-A0A0J6YSE7-F1
#
_entry.id   AF-A0A0J6YSE7-F1
#
_cell.length_a   1.000
_cell.length_b   1.000
_cell.length_c   1.000
_cell.angle_alpha   90.00
_cell.angle_beta   90.00
_cell.angle_gamma   90.00
#
_symmetry.space_group_name_H-M   'P 1'
#
loop_
_entity.id
_entity.type
_entity.pdbx_description
1 polymer ?
#
loop_
_entity_poly.entity_id
_entity_poly.type
_entity_poly.pdbx_seq_one_letter_code
_entity_poly.pdbx_strand_id
1 'polypeptide(L)'
;MDFVDQPSVMRLPRGQFTKRIRISSPEQGAYEGETAERKGKGRTMPPDEKREMKYMFTDAPASNVSTLPEPFRKAIENSRLWQWERQQGMENTGCLASLFPKDVAQDVSFTIWCGHDDGYHLNSVFGMRRAIAN
;
A
#
# COMPACT_ATOMS: atom_id res chain seq x y z
N MET A 1 -38.16 1.04 -54.28
CA MET A 1 -38.78 -0.23 -53.87
C MET A 1 -37.73 -0.97 -53.06
N ASP A 2 -37.80 -1.15 -51.75
CA ASP A 2 -38.77 -0.80 -50.72
C ASP A 2 -38.07 -0.89 -49.35
N PHE A 3 -38.58 -0.10 -48.38
CA PHE A 3 -38.50 -0.28 -46.92
C PHE A 3 -37.10 -0.32 -46.26
N VAL A 4 -36.61 0.75 -45.62
CA VAL A 4 -36.98 1.30 -44.29
C VAL A 4 -36.96 0.24 -43.17
N ASP A 5 -35.92 0.25 -42.32
CA ASP A 5 -36.11 0.55 -40.89
C ASP A 5 -34.77 0.95 -40.21
N GLN A 6 -34.79 2.09 -39.50
CA GLN A 6 -33.74 2.54 -38.58
C GLN A 6 -34.27 2.37 -37.15
N PRO A 7 -33.55 1.72 -36.22
CA PRO A 7 -33.89 1.84 -34.82
C PRO A 7 -33.41 3.18 -34.25
N SER A 8 -34.41 4.01 -34.02
CA SER A 8 -34.46 5.31 -33.36
C SER A 8 -33.58 5.48 -32.13
N VAL A 9 -32.97 6.67 -32.08
CA VAL A 9 -32.38 7.33 -30.90
C VAL A 9 -33.44 7.44 -29.80
N MET A 10 -33.24 6.76 -28.66
CA MET A 10 -34.08 7.01 -27.49
C MET A 10 -33.77 8.39 -26.90
N ARG A 11 -34.70 9.32 -27.12
CA ARG A 11 -34.77 10.61 -26.44
C ARG A 11 -35.23 10.41 -24.99
N LEU A 12 -34.46 10.99 -24.08
CA LEU A 12 -34.78 11.12 -22.65
C LEU A 12 -36.02 12.02 -22.43
N PRO A 13 -36.97 11.66 -21.55
CA PRO A 13 -37.89 12.64 -20.98
C PRO A 13 -37.22 13.46 -19.87
N ARG A 14 -37.45 14.78 -19.91
CA ARG A 14 -36.93 15.80 -19.00
C ARG A 14 -37.88 16.03 -17.81
N GLY A 15 -37.29 16.11 -16.61
CA GLY A 15 -37.73 16.91 -15.46
C GLY A 15 -38.84 16.30 -14.60
N GLN A 16 -38.92 16.52 -13.29
CA GLN A 16 -38.14 17.28 -12.31
C GLN A 16 -38.65 16.79 -10.95
N PHE A 17 -37.78 16.44 -10.00
CA PHE A 17 -37.94 16.83 -8.59
C PHE A 17 -36.57 16.70 -7.92
N THR A 18 -35.91 17.83 -7.81
CA THR A 18 -34.68 18.04 -7.06
C THR A 18 -34.98 17.99 -5.56
N LYS A 19 -34.54 16.94 -4.86
CA LYS A 19 -34.32 17.05 -3.42
C LYS A 19 -32.85 17.36 -3.20
N ARG A 20 -32.57 18.64 -2.91
CA ARG A 20 -31.29 19.10 -2.35
C ARG A 20 -31.03 18.30 -1.08
N ILE A 21 -30.06 17.39 -1.11
CA ILE A 21 -29.50 16.84 0.12
C ILE A 21 -28.62 17.95 0.70
N ARG A 22 -29.13 18.62 1.73
CA ARG A 22 -28.31 19.49 2.58
C ARG A 22 -27.41 18.57 3.40
N ILE A 23 -26.11 18.80 3.27
CA ILE A 23 -25.09 18.33 4.21
C ILE A 23 -25.31 19.09 5.52
N SER A 24 -25.53 18.39 6.61
CA SER A 24 -25.43 18.90 7.97
C SER A 24 -24.52 17.97 8.78
N SER A 25 -23.44 18.53 9.30
CA SER A 25 -22.57 17.96 10.34
C SER A 25 -22.79 18.81 11.61
N PRO A 26 -22.46 18.32 12.82
CA PRO A 26 -23.04 17.19 13.53
C PRO A 26 -23.73 17.68 14.83
N GLU A 27 -24.87 17.12 15.20
CA GLU A 27 -25.40 17.31 16.55
C GLU A 27 -24.68 16.35 17.52
N GLN A 28 -24.10 16.96 18.54
CA GLN A 28 -23.46 16.31 19.68
C GLN A 28 -24.54 15.53 20.47
N GLY A 29 -24.62 14.23 20.23
CA GLY A 29 -25.36 13.28 21.05
C GLY A 29 -24.38 12.42 21.83
N ALA A 30 -24.34 12.58 23.16
CA ALA A 30 -23.61 11.71 24.05
C ALA A 30 -24.16 10.29 23.94
N TYR A 31 -23.40 9.39 23.32
CA TYR A 31 -23.63 7.95 23.41
C TYR A 31 -22.92 7.46 24.67
N GLU A 32 -23.64 7.43 25.79
CA GLU A 32 -23.27 6.55 26.90
C GLU A 32 -23.61 5.11 26.48
N GLY A 33 -22.71 4.55 25.66
CA GLY A 33 -22.68 3.15 25.31
C GLY A 33 -21.58 2.49 26.14
N GLU A 34 -22.00 1.78 27.17
CA GLU A 34 -21.22 0.88 28.02
C GLU A 34 -20.11 0.16 27.21
N THR A 35 -18.86 0.59 27.42
CA THR A 35 -17.67 -0.05 26.85
C THR A 35 -17.51 -1.43 27.48
N ALA A 36 -18.19 -2.43 26.92
CA ALA A 36 -17.84 -3.81 27.12
C ALA A 36 -16.43 -4.02 26.54
N GLU A 37 -15.44 -3.99 27.43
CA GLU A 37 -14.04 -4.30 27.16
C GLU A 37 -13.97 -5.74 26.63
N ARG A 38 -14.11 -5.90 25.31
CA ARG A 38 -13.73 -7.14 24.65
C ARG A 38 -12.21 -7.25 24.76
N LYS A 39 -11.75 -7.88 25.85
CA LYS A 39 -10.39 -8.40 25.99
C LYS A 39 -10.16 -9.42 24.87
N GLY A 40 -9.81 -8.93 23.69
CA GLY A 40 -9.19 -9.75 22.67
C GLY A 40 -7.95 -10.36 23.29
N LYS A 41 -7.81 -11.69 23.21
CA LYS A 41 -6.56 -12.38 23.60
C LYS A 41 -5.41 -11.59 22.97
N GLY A 42 -4.55 -11.01 23.82
CA GLY A 42 -3.36 -10.31 23.35
C GLY A 42 -2.62 -11.23 22.41
N ARG A 43 -2.23 -10.71 21.24
CA ARG A 43 -1.35 -11.46 20.33
C ARG A 43 -0.11 -11.85 21.13
N THR A 44 0.07 -13.15 21.37
CA THR A 44 1.36 -13.68 21.79
C THR A 44 2.29 -13.47 20.61
N MET A 45 3.05 -12.37 20.66
CA MET A 45 4.20 -12.22 19.77
C MET A 45 5.17 -13.36 20.09
N PRO A 46 5.93 -13.85 19.10
CA PRO A 46 7.12 -14.61 19.38
C PRO A 46 7.92 -13.90 20.47
N PRO A 47 8.58 -14.63 21.38
CA PRO A 47 9.39 -14.02 22.43
C PRO A 47 10.29 -12.94 21.82
N ASP A 48 10.52 -11.86 22.57
CA ASP A 48 11.39 -10.75 22.16
C ASP A 48 12.84 -11.20 22.19
N GLU A 49 13.17 -12.10 21.28
CA GLU A 49 14.50 -12.64 21.06
C GLU A 49 15.30 -11.58 20.31
N LYS A 50 16.46 -11.24 20.86
CA LYS A 50 17.40 -10.33 20.20
C LYS A 50 17.74 -10.88 18.83
N ARG A 51 17.14 -10.29 17.80
CA ARG A 51 17.31 -10.70 16.41
C ARG A 51 18.75 -10.42 15.96
N GLU A 52 19.54 -11.45 15.73
CA GLU A 52 20.91 -11.34 15.21
C GLU A 52 20.99 -11.72 13.74
N MET A 53 21.59 -10.87 12.90
CA MET A 53 21.71 -11.11 11.46
C MET A 53 22.88 -12.07 11.14
N LYS A 54 22.66 -12.97 10.19
CA LYS A 54 23.68 -13.89 9.65
C LYS A 54 24.13 -13.50 8.26
N TYR A 55 23.16 -13.30 7.36
CA TYR A 55 23.42 -12.97 5.96
C TYR A 55 22.54 -11.80 5.51
N MET A 56 23.08 -11.00 4.60
CA MET A 56 22.34 -10.01 3.84
C MET A 56 22.62 -10.26 2.37
N PHE A 57 21.56 -10.32 1.56
CA PHE A 57 21.66 -10.38 0.10
C PHE A 57 21.22 -9.04 -0.48
N THR A 58 22.05 -8.47 -1.35
CA THR A 58 21.85 -7.19 -2.06
C THR A 58 22.14 -7.37 -3.54
N ASP A 59 22.19 -6.26 -4.30
CA ASP A 59 22.59 -6.22 -5.71
C ASP A 59 21.70 -7.07 -6.61
N ALA A 60 20.38 -6.97 -6.42
CA ALA A 60 19.41 -7.61 -7.29
C ALA A 60 19.54 -7.06 -8.73
N PRO A 61 19.40 -7.88 -9.79
CA PRO A 61 19.32 -7.37 -11.15
C PRO A 61 18.21 -6.32 -11.27
N ALA A 62 18.50 -5.17 -11.88
CA ALA A 62 17.51 -4.09 -12.02
C ALA A 62 16.31 -4.52 -12.87
N SER A 63 16.51 -5.45 -13.81
CA SER A 63 15.43 -6.07 -14.59
C SER A 63 14.39 -6.78 -13.73
N ASN A 64 14.71 -7.20 -12.50
CA ASN A 64 13.73 -7.83 -11.63
C ASN A 64 12.71 -6.81 -11.10
N VAL A 65 13.07 -5.53 -10.96
CA VAL A 65 12.13 -4.50 -10.48
C VAL A 65 10.96 -4.31 -11.45
N SER A 66 11.20 -4.42 -12.76
CA SER A 66 10.14 -4.27 -13.77
C SER A 66 9.10 -5.40 -13.74
N THR A 67 9.43 -6.54 -13.09
CA THR A 67 8.53 -7.69 -12.93
C THR A 67 7.64 -7.59 -11.67
N LEU A 68 7.91 -6.63 -10.78
CA LEU A 68 7.11 -6.43 -9.58
C LEU A 68 5.73 -5.85 -9.93
N PRO A 69 4.66 -6.25 -9.22
CA PRO A 69 3.35 -5.66 -9.40
C PRO A 69 3.31 -4.22 -8.83
N GLU A 70 2.34 -3.44 -9.31
CA GLU A 70 2.01 -2.16 -8.65
C GLU A 70 1.34 -2.40 -7.29
N PRO A 71 1.61 -1.56 -6.28
CA PRO A 71 2.35 -0.29 -6.32
C PRO A 71 3.88 -0.40 -6.13
N PHE A 72 4.43 -1.62 -5.95
CA PHE A 72 5.82 -1.80 -5.52
C PHE A 72 6.84 -1.37 -6.56
N ARG A 73 6.58 -1.71 -7.84
CA ARG A 73 7.46 -1.29 -8.94
C ARG A 73 7.62 0.22 -8.96
N LYS A 74 6.51 0.96 -9.03
CA LYS A 74 6.55 2.43 -9.06
C LYS A 74 7.21 3.02 -7.81
N ALA A 75 6.93 2.45 -6.64
CA ALA A 75 7.53 2.90 -5.39
C ALA A 75 9.07 2.78 -5.41
N ILE A 76 9.60 1.69 -5.97
CA ILE A 76 11.05 1.52 -6.17
C ILE A 76 11.58 2.47 -7.24
N GLU A 77 10.90 2.58 -8.38
CA GLU A 77 11.35 3.43 -9.50
C GLU A 77 11.42 4.92 -9.12
N ASN A 78 10.59 5.35 -8.17
CA ASN A 78 10.62 6.70 -7.60
C ASN A 78 11.67 6.90 -6.50
N SER A 79 12.39 5.85 -6.09
CA SER A 79 13.47 5.94 -5.11
C SER A 79 14.62 6.80 -5.64
N ARG A 80 15.19 7.65 -4.78
CA ARG A 80 16.42 8.39 -5.09
C ARG A 80 17.58 7.46 -5.42
N LEU A 81 17.68 6.32 -4.72
CA LEU A 81 18.73 5.33 -4.97
C LEU A 81 18.57 4.73 -6.37
N TRP A 82 17.35 4.27 -6.71
CA TRP A 82 17.06 3.71 -8.02
C TRP A 82 17.42 4.68 -9.15
N GLN A 83 16.93 5.92 -9.06
CA GLN A 83 17.17 6.94 -10.08
C GLN A 83 18.67 7.21 -10.27
N TRP A 84 19.42 7.29 -9.17
CA TRP A 84 20.86 7.47 -9.23
C TRP A 84 21.56 6.26 -9.89
N GLU A 85 21.21 5.02 -9.51
CA GLU A 85 21.77 3.81 -10.12
C GLU A 85 21.48 3.72 -11.63
N ARG A 86 20.26 4.10 -12.05
CA ARG A 86 19.88 4.15 -13.48
C ARG A 86 20.67 5.23 -14.23
N GLN A 87 20.89 6.39 -13.62
CA GLN A 87 21.73 7.46 -14.21
C GLN A 87 23.18 7.03 -14.39
N GLN A 88 23.70 6.16 -13.50
CA GLN A 88 25.04 5.59 -13.62
C GLN A 88 25.12 4.39 -14.58
N GLY A 89 24.00 3.95 -15.16
CA GLY A 89 23.97 2.80 -16.08
C GLY A 89 24.26 1.45 -15.40
N MET A 90 24.02 1.33 -14.08
CA MET A 90 24.30 0.09 -13.34
C MET A 90 23.34 -1.04 -13.75
N GLU A 91 23.79 -2.29 -13.79
CA GLU A 91 22.90 -3.43 -14.13
C GLU A 91 22.11 -3.95 -12.92
N ASN A 92 22.63 -3.71 -11.72
CA ASN A 92 22.05 -4.15 -10.45
C ASN A 92 21.46 -2.97 -9.66
N THR A 93 20.69 -3.28 -8.63
CA THR A 93 20.11 -2.31 -7.70
C THR A 93 20.25 -2.76 -6.25
N GLY A 94 20.55 -1.81 -5.38
CA GLY A 94 20.49 -1.95 -3.94
C GLY A 94 19.09 -1.72 -3.36
N CYS A 95 18.09 -1.42 -4.18
CA CYS A 95 16.73 -1.13 -3.69
C CYS A 95 15.99 -2.35 -3.12
N LEU A 96 16.52 -3.55 -3.33
CA LEU A 96 15.98 -4.79 -2.79
C LEU A 96 17.07 -5.48 -1.96
N ALA A 97 16.70 -5.87 -0.74
CA ALA A 97 17.56 -6.68 0.12
C ALA A 97 16.77 -7.76 0.84
N SER A 98 17.45 -8.85 1.21
CA SER A 98 16.93 -9.80 2.20
C SER A 98 17.91 -9.97 3.35
N LEU A 99 17.38 -10.05 4.57
CA LEU A 99 18.13 -10.18 5.80
C LEU A 99 17.74 -11.47 6.51
N PHE A 100 18.70 -12.39 6.59
CA PHE A 100 18.53 -13.70 7.20
C PHE A 100 19.06 -13.67 8.64
N PRO A 101 18.22 -14.00 9.64
CA PRO A 101 18.67 -14.14 11.01
C PRO A 101 19.60 -15.37 11.18
N LYS A 102 20.37 -15.38 12.28
CA LYS A 102 21.16 -16.55 12.69
C LYS A 102 20.28 -17.71 13.13
N ASP A 103 19.21 -17.39 13.85
CA ASP A 103 18.23 -18.36 14.28
C ASP A 103 17.28 -18.69 13.14
N VAL A 104 17.21 -19.97 12.77
CA VAL A 104 16.32 -20.47 11.72
C VAL A 104 14.85 -20.49 12.13
N ALA A 105 14.55 -20.31 13.42
CA ALA A 105 13.20 -20.12 13.92
C ALA A 105 12.66 -18.70 13.66
N GLN A 106 13.53 -17.76 13.31
CA GLN A 106 13.15 -16.36 13.06
C GLN A 106 12.90 -16.10 11.58
N ASP A 107 11.90 -15.26 11.29
CA ASP A 107 11.56 -14.90 9.91
C ASP A 107 12.65 -14.06 9.22
N VAL A 108 12.80 -14.29 7.91
CA VAL A 108 13.63 -13.49 7.01
C VAL A 108 12.93 -12.17 6.71
N SER A 109 13.66 -11.06 6.71
CA SER A 109 13.12 -9.78 6.25
C SER A 109 13.46 -9.54 4.79
N PHE A 110 12.46 -9.13 4.02
CA PHE A 110 12.70 -8.46 2.75
C PHE A 110 12.53 -6.95 2.93
N THR A 111 13.47 -6.20 2.39
CA THR A 111 13.51 -4.74 2.49
C THR A 111 13.38 -4.15 1.10
N ILE A 112 12.48 -3.19 0.96
CA ILE A 112 12.27 -2.41 -0.27
C ILE A 112 12.63 -0.95 0.03
N TRP A 113 13.60 -0.42 -0.71
CA TRP A 113 13.91 1.02 -0.68
C TRP A 113 13.07 1.70 -1.75
N CYS A 114 12.21 2.62 -1.33
CA CYS A 114 11.25 3.31 -2.18
C CYS A 114 11.33 4.83 -2.02
N GLY A 115 10.64 5.56 -2.90
CA GLY A 115 10.41 6.99 -2.76
C GLY A 115 9.77 7.32 -1.41
N HIS A 116 10.09 8.49 -0.85
CA HIS A 116 9.63 8.90 0.48
C HIS A 116 8.10 8.93 0.59
N ASP A 117 7.43 9.58 -0.37
CA ASP A 117 5.97 9.69 -0.40
C ASP A 117 5.31 8.36 -0.78
N ASP A 118 5.95 7.58 -1.66
CA ASP A 118 5.51 6.23 -2.00
C ASP A 118 5.53 5.31 -0.77
N GLY A 119 6.49 5.47 0.14
CA GLY A 119 6.53 4.73 1.40
C GLY A 119 5.29 4.99 2.27
N TYR A 120 4.81 6.23 2.36
CA TYR A 120 3.54 6.52 3.04
C TYR A 120 2.35 5.91 2.32
N HIS A 121 2.33 5.94 0.98
CA HIS A 121 1.29 5.29 0.21
C HIS A 121 1.26 3.77 0.45
N LEU A 122 2.42 3.11 0.43
CA LEU A 122 2.55 1.68 0.73
C LEU A 122 2.04 1.35 2.13
N ASN A 123 2.38 2.17 3.14
CA ASN A 123 1.84 2.00 4.49
C ASN A 123 0.30 2.05 4.51
N SER A 124 -0.31 2.95 3.74
CA SER A 124 -1.76 3.02 3.58
C SER A 124 -2.33 1.78 2.90
N VAL A 125 -1.69 1.27 1.85
CA VAL A 125 -2.12 0.05 1.12
C VAL A 125 -2.15 -1.16 2.05
N PHE A 126 -1.16 -1.27 2.94
CA PHE A 126 -1.08 -2.37 3.90
C PHE A 126 -1.87 -2.13 5.20
N GLY A 127 -2.53 -0.97 5.36
CA GLY A 127 -3.21 -0.62 6.61
C GLY A 127 -2.27 -0.52 7.82
N MET A 128 -1.00 -0.19 7.58
CA MET A 128 0.00 -0.05 8.63
C MET A 128 -0.26 1.19 9.48
N ARG A 129 0.14 1.12 10.75
CA ARG A 129 0.07 2.24 11.69
C ARG A 129 1.47 2.55 12.19
N ARG A 130 1.73 3.83 12.40
CA ARG A 130 2.97 4.30 13.00
C ARG A 130 3.11 3.71 14.41
N ALA A 131 4.12 2.88 14.63
CA ALA A 131 4.38 2.23 15.91
C ALA A 131 5.10 3.15 16.91
N ILE A 132 5.95 4.03 16.40
CA ILE A 132 6.70 5.02 17.18
C ILE A 132 6.56 6.38 16.50
N ALA A 133 6.17 7.39 17.27
CA ALA A 133 6.12 8.78 16.86
C ALA A 133 6.99 9.56 17.84
N ASN A 134 8.01 10.23 17.34
CA ASN A 134 8.79 11.19 18.12
C ASN A 134 8.14 12.56 18.03
#